data_AF-A0A7W0GYZ0-F1
#
_entry.id   AF-A0A7W0GYZ0-F1
#
_cell.length_a   1.000
_cell.length_b   1.000
_cell.length_c   1.000
_cell.angle_alpha   90.00
_cell.angle_beta   90.00
_cell.angle_gamma   90.00
#
_symmetry.space_group_name_H-M   'P 1'
#
loop_
_entity.id
_entity.type
_entity.pdbx_description
1 polymer ?
#
loop_
_entity_poly.entity_id
_entity_poly.type
_entity_poly.pdbx_seq_one_letter_code
_entity_poly.pdbx_strand_id
1 'polypeptide(L)' 'MPEGAEWARLTDQEVVLLARAGQEAAYRELIRRYERPVFALLFRMLRDRELAEDLAQETFIKALNAIE' A
#
# COMPACT_ATOMS: atom_id res chain seq x y z
N MET A 1 15.70 5.61 -10.90
CA MET A 1 14.48 5.50 -10.06
C MET A 1 13.34 6.05 -10.90
N PRO A 2 12.21 5.34 -11.05
CA PRO A 2 11.10 5.86 -11.83
C PRO A 2 10.59 7.17 -11.24
N GLU A 3 10.34 8.16 -12.08
CA GLU A 3 9.77 9.44 -11.66
C GLU A 3 8.29 9.26 -11.30
N GLY A 4 7.69 10.14 -10.47
CA GLY A 4 6.33 9.96 -9.94
C GLY A 4 5.24 9.66 -10.98
N ALA A 5 5.40 10.13 -12.22
CA ALA A 5 4.50 9.85 -13.35
C ALA A 5 4.67 8.46 -13.97
N GLU A 6 5.84 7.83 -13.82
CA GLU A 6 6.13 6.49 -14.33
C GLU A 6 5.51 5.42 -13.45
N TRP A 7 5.54 5.61 -12.12
CA TRP A 7 4.86 4.72 -11.18
C TRP A 7 3.38 4.60 -11.49
N ALA A 8 2.68 5.70 -11.80
CA ALA A 8 1.26 5.69 -12.12
C ALA A 8 0.88 4.85 -13.35
N ARG A 9 1.83 4.56 -14.25
CA ARG A 9 1.61 3.75 -15.46
C ARG A 9 1.84 2.25 -15.22
N LEU A 10 2.56 1.90 -14.16
CA LEU A 10 2.79 0.50 -13.80
C LEU A 10 1.52 -0.12 -13.21
N THR A 11 1.23 -1.35 -13.61
CA THR A 11 0.24 -2.21 -12.97
C THR A 11 0.67 -2.58 -11.56
N ASP A 12 -0.28 -2.98 -10.70
CA ASP A 12 0.07 -3.43 -9.35
C ASP A 12 1.00 -4.64 -9.37
N GLN A 13 0.83 -5.53 -10.35
CA GLN A 13 1.70 -6.69 -10.52
C GLN A 13 3.16 -6.26 -10.80
N GLU A 14 3.37 -5.26 -11.66
CA GLU A 14 4.71 -4.74 -11.94
C GLU A 14 5.32 -4.08 -10.71
N VAL A 15 4.54 -3.28 -9.96
CA VAL A 15 5.01 -2.67 -8.71
C VAL A 15 5.37 -3.73 -7.67
N VAL A 16 4.57 -4.80 -7.53
CA VAL A 16 4.88 -5.93 -6.64
C VAL A 16 6.18 -6.64 -7.04
N LEU A 17 6.41 -6.85 -8.35
CA LEU A 17 7.66 -7.45 -8.82
C LEU A 17 8.89 -6.59 -8.48
N LEU A 18 8.76 -5.26 -8.59
CA LEU A 18 9.83 -4.33 -8.19
C LEU A 18 10.05 -4.33 -6.67
N ALA A 19 8.99 -4.42 -5.87
CA ALA A 19 9.07 -4.55 -4.41
C ALA A 19 9.79 -5.84 -4.00
N ARG A 20 9.47 -6.97 -4.65
CA ARG A 20 10.17 -8.26 -4.48
C ARG A 20 11.65 -8.20 -4.86
N ALA A 21 11.99 -7.39 -5.85
CA ALA A 21 13.37 -7.14 -6.24
C ALA A 21 14.12 -6.20 -5.26
N GLY A 22 13.50 -5.82 -4.13
CA GLY A 22 14.11 -4.97 -3.10
C GLY A 22 13.99 -3.47 -3.38
N GLN A 23 13.18 -3.04 -4.35
CA GLN A 23 13.00 -1.60 -4.60
C GLN A 23 12.05 -0.98 -3.58
N GLU A 24 12.61 -0.31 -2.57
CA GLU A 24 11.88 0.35 -1.49
C GLU A 24 10.80 1.35 -1.99
N ALA A 25 11.07 2.03 -3.11
CA ALA A 25 10.10 2.95 -3.71
C ALA A 25 8.81 2.25 -4.19
N ALA A 26 8.88 0.97 -4.55
CA ALA A 26 7.71 0.20 -4.95
C ALA A 26 6.79 -0.10 -3.75
N TYR A 27 7.35 -0.33 -2.56
CA TYR A 27 6.56 -0.45 -1.32
C TYR A 27 5.76 0.82 -1.03
N ARG A 28 6.41 1.99 -1.18
CA ARG A 28 5.75 3.29 -1.02
C ARG A 28 4.63 3.50 -2.03
N GLU A 29 4.83 3.09 -3.28
CA GLU A 29 3.79 3.20 -4.30
C GLU A 29 2.59 2.30 -4.00
N LEU A 30 2.80 1.08 -3.51
CA LEU A 30 1.72 0.20 -3.07
C LEU A 30 0.92 0.83 -1.93
N ILE A 31 1.59 1.39 -0.91
CA ILE A 31 0.89 2.12 0.17
C ILE A 31 0.07 3.27 -0.41
N ARG A 32 0.68 4.13 -1.23
CA ARG A 32 0.01 5.31 -1.82
C ARG A 32 -1.24 4.94 -2.62
N ARG A 33 -1.22 3.83 -3.37
CA ARG A 33 -2.38 3.35 -4.14
C ARG A 33 -3.52 2.89 -3.25
N TYR A 34 -3.18 2.24 -2.14
CA TYR A 34 -4.12 1.49 -1.33
C TYR A 34 -4.51 2.19 -0.01
N GLU A 35 -3.82 3.24 0.42
CA GLU A 35 -4.06 3.94 1.70
C GLU A 35 -5.53 4.36 1.84
N ARG A 36 -6.07 5.01 0.80
CA ARG A 36 -7.44 5.53 0.80
C ARG A 36 -8.50 4.42 0.76
N PRO A 37 -8.46 3.44 -0.16
CA PRO A 37 -9.46 2.38 -0.19
C PRO A 37 -9.41 1.49 1.05
N VAL A 38 -8.22 1.18 1.58
CA VAL A 38 -8.07 0.38 2.82
C VAL A 38 -8.64 1.13 4.01
N PHE A 39 -8.24 2.40 4.19
CA PHE A 39 -8.79 3.23 5.27
C PHE A 39 -10.31 3.38 5.16
N ALA A 40 -10.84 3.65 3.96
CA ALA A 40 -12.28 3.79 3.75
C ALA A 40 -13.05 2.50 4.09
N LEU A 41 -12.50 1.33 3.77
CA LEU A 41 -13.08 0.04 4.13
C LEU A 41 -13.13 -0.14 5.66
N LEU A 42 -12.00 0.08 6.33
CA LEU A 42 -11.88 -0.07 7.78
C LEU A 42 -12.78 0.93 8.51
N PHE A 43 -12.77 2.20 8.10
CA PHE A 43 -13.64 3.22 8.67
C PHE A 43 -15.12 2.89 8.50
N ARG A 44 -15.54 2.32 7.36
CA ARG A 44 -16.92 1.87 7.16
C ARG A 44 -17.33 0.76 8.13
N MET A 45 -16.40 -0.13 8.47
CA MET A 45 -16.64 -1.27 9.37
C MET A 45 -16.64 -0.86 10.84
N LEU A 46 -15.71 0.02 11.22
CA LEU A 46 -15.41 0.34 12.62
C LEU A 46 -16.16 1.59 13.10
N ARG A 47 -16.46 2.53 12.17
CA ARG A 47 -16.99 3.87 12.45
C ARG A 47 -16.16 4.68 13.45
N ASP A 48 -14.90 4.28 13.62
CA ASP A 48 -13.90 4.90 14.46
C ASP A 48 -12.68 5.23 13.58
N ARG A 49 -12.23 6.48 13.64
CA ARG A 49 -11.11 6.95 12.82
C ARG A 49 -9.77 6.43 13.34
N GLU A 50 -9.55 6.51 14.66
CA GLU A 50 -8.28 6.13 15.28
C GLU A 50 -8.05 4.63 15.10
N LEU A 51 -9.07 3.82 15.41
CA LEU A 51 -9.01 2.37 15.23
C LEU A 51 -8.83 1.96 13.76
N ALA A 52 -9.41 2.73 12.82
CA ALA A 52 -9.22 2.49 11.39
C ALA A 52 -7.81 2.86 10.91
N GLU A 53 -7.21 3.93 11.44
CA GLU A 53 -5.81 4.30 11.14
C GLU A 53 -4.83 3.25 11.68
N ASP A 54 -5.04 2.76 12.91
CA ASP A 54 -4.22 1.72 13.51
C ASP A 54 -4.30 0.39 12.74
N LEU A 55 -5.52 -0.07 12.43
CA LEU A 55 -5.71 -1.29 11.66
C LEU A 55 -5.20 -1.17 10.21
N ALA A 56 -5.26 0.03 9.61
CA ALA A 56 -4.70 0.26 8.28
C ALA A 56 -3.19 0.05 8.30
N GLN A 57 -2.50 0.62 9.29
CA GLN A 57 -1.06 0.45 9.47
C GLN A 57 -0.69 -1.03 9.63
N GLU A 58 -1.36 -1.76 10.54
CA GLU A 58 -1.13 -3.20 10.70
C GLU A 58 -1.38 -4.00 9.42
N THR A 59 -2.42 -3.63 8.67
CA THR A 59 -2.78 -4.29 7.41
C THR A 59 -1.67 -4.11 6.38
N PHE A 60 -1.13 -2.89 6.24
CA PHE A 60 -0.02 -2.63 5.32
C PHE A 60 1.25 -3.36 5.74
N ILE A 61 1.61 -3.38 7.03
CA ILE A 61 2.78 -4.12 7.51
C ILE A 61 2.64 -5.62 7.15
N LYS A 62 1.49 -6.22 7.44
CA LYS A 62 1.23 -7.64 7.12
C LYS A 62 1.28 -7.90 5.62
N ALA A 63 0.66 -7.04 4.81
CA ALA A 63 0.61 -7.20 3.36
C ALA A 63 1.99 -7.05 2.72
N LEU A 64 2.78 -6.05 3.12
CA LEU A 64 4.11 -5.80 2.58
C LEU A 64 5.12 -6.89 3.00
N ASN A 65 5.04 -7.39 4.22
CA ASN A 65 5.86 -8.54 4.65
C ASN A 65 5.53 -9.83 3.89
N ALA A 66 4.29 -9.98 3.39
CA ALA A 66 3.90 -11.12 2.55
C ALA A 66 4.38 -11.00 1.09
N ILE A 67 4.97 -9.86 0.71
CA ILE A 67 5.56 -9.69 -0.62
C ILE A 67 6.94 -10.37 -0.69
N GLU A 68 7.67 -10.48 0.42
CA GLU A 68 8.98 -11.13 0.53
C GLU A 68 9.00 -12.60 0.06
#